data_AF-A0A817ML18-F1
#
_entry.id   AF-A0A817ML18-F1
#
_cell.length_a   1.000
_cell.length_b   1.000
_cell.length_c   1.000
_cell.angle_alpha   90.00
_cell.angle_beta   90.00
_cell.angle_gamma   90.00
#
_symmetry.space_group_name_H-M   'P 1'
#
loop_
_entity.id
_entity.type
_entity.pdbx_description
1 polymer ?
#
loop_
_entity_poly.entity_id
_entity_poly.type
_entity_poly.pdbx_seq_one_letter_code
_entity_poly.pdbx_strand_id
1 'polypeptide(L)' 'MLELILTVGYYINSSVTTYKPIHSFNISFLPKFHSTKANDGRRSLLHFIEQAIEDKHRDLLSFSNEFYLLADGL' A
#
# COMPACT_ATOMS: atom_id res chain seq x y z
N MET A 1 -2.20 -5.27 6.35
CA MET A 1 -1.86 -4.61 5.05
C MET A 1 -2.32 -3.15 4.99
N LEU A 2 -3.60 -2.83 5.19
CA LEU A 2 -4.12 -1.46 5.03
C LEU A 2 -3.51 -0.43 6.00
N GLU A 3 -3.20 -0.84 7.22
CA GLU A 3 -2.52 0.03 8.20
C GLU A 3 -1.10 0.40 7.74
N LEU A 4 -0.31 -0.57 7.25
CA LEU A 4 1.01 -0.32 6.65
C LEU A 4 0.92 0.70 5.52
N ILE A 5 -0.10 0.57 4.67
CA ILE A 5 -0.38 1.49 3.57
C ILE A 5 -0.69 2.90 4.10
N LEU A 6 -1.54 3.00 5.13
CA LEU A 6 -1.87 4.28 5.76
C LEU A 6 -0.62 4.93 6.36
N THR A 7 0.24 4.17 7.05
CA THR A 7 1.49 4.66 7.62
C THR A 7 2.45 5.17 6.55
N VAL A 8 2.64 4.41 5.47
CA VAL A 8 3.50 4.82 4.35
C VAL A 8 2.94 6.08 3.66
N GLY A 9 1.63 6.11 3.41
CA GLY A 9 0.95 7.28 2.85
C GLY A 9 1.07 8.51 3.76
N TYR A 10 0.91 8.33 5.07
CA TYR A 10 1.10 9.40 6.06
C TYR A 10 2.53 9.94 6.03
N TYR A 11 3.54 9.07 6.04
CA TYR A 11 4.94 9.47 6.00
C TYR A 11 5.33 10.20 4.71
N ILE A 12 4.84 9.73 3.55
CA ILE A 12 5.12 10.38 2.26
C ILE A 12 4.44 11.77 2.20
N ASN A 13 3.22 11.89 2.75
CA ASN A 13 2.44 13.13 2.71
C ASN A 13 2.67 14.05 3.91
N SER A 14 3.46 13.67 4.91
CA SER A 14 3.69 14.49 6.12
C SER A 14 4.47 15.78 5.86
N SER A 15 5.04 15.94 4.66
CA SER A 15 5.61 17.20 4.16
C SER A 15 4.54 18.19 3.69
N VAL A 16 3.30 17.73 3.43
CA VAL A 16 2.13 18.58 3.22
C VAL A 16 1.51 18.83 4.59
N THR A 17 1.57 20.07 5.06
CA THR A 17 1.11 20.53 6.39
C THR A 17 -0.40 20.32 6.56
N THR A 18 -0.83 19.09 6.75
CA THR A 18 -2.17 18.78 7.21
C THR A 18 -2.13 18.87 8.73
N TYR A 19 -2.75 19.91 9.30
CA TYR A 19 -2.89 20.11 10.75
C TYR A 19 -3.66 18.98 11.48
N LYS A 20 -4.07 17.93 10.77
CA LYS A 20 -4.85 16.80 11.27
C LYS A 20 -4.17 15.47 10.93
N PRO A 21 -4.08 14.55 11.91
CA PRO A 21 -3.65 13.19 11.62
C PRO A 21 -4.61 12.52 10.64
N ILE A 22 -4.04 11.85 9.63
CA ILE A 22 -4.79 11.09 8.64
C ILE A 22 -5.00 9.69 9.21
N HIS A 23 -6.26 9.32 9.45
CA HIS A 23 -6.63 8.03 10.04
C HIS A 23 -7.21 7.03 9.03
N SER A 24 -7.46 7.47 7.80
CA SER A 24 -8.07 6.64 6.76
C SER A 24 -7.72 7.14 5.37
N PHE A 25 -7.95 6.31 4.37
CA PHE A 25 -7.87 6.65 2.95
C PHE A 25 -8.98 5.93 2.18
N ASN A 26 -9.32 6.42 0.99
CA ASN A 26 -10.28 5.74 0.13
C ASN A 26 -9.62 4.54 -0.56
N ILE A 27 -10.20 3.35 -0.42
CA ILE A 27 -9.67 2.09 -0.99
C ILE A 27 -9.49 2.15 -2.51
N SER A 28 -10.28 2.97 -3.22
CA SER A 28 -10.13 3.21 -4.66
C SER A 28 -8.80 3.87 -5.04
N PHE A 29 -7.97 4.27 -4.08
CA PHE A 29 -6.60 4.74 -4.33
C PHE A 29 -5.56 3.64 -4.44
N LEU A 30 -5.85 2.40 -4.01
CA LEU A 30 -4.90 1.29 -4.11
C LEU A 30 -4.33 1.07 -5.53
N PRO A 31 -5.12 1.16 -6.62
CA PRO A 31 -4.58 1.03 -7.97
C PRO A 31 -3.52 2.08 -8.33
N LYS A 32 -3.56 3.26 -7.69
CA LYS A 32 -2.59 4.34 -7.96
C LYS A 32 -1.18 4.00 -7.48
N PHE A 33 -1.02 3.03 -6.60
CA PHE A 33 0.28 2.68 -6.01
C PHE A 33 1.21 2.05 -7.02
N HIS A 34 0.66 1.41 -8.05
CA HIS A 34 1.44 0.97 -9.20
C HIS A 34 2.03 2.15 -9.99
N SER A 35 1.30 3.26 -10.07
CA SER A 35 1.67 4.46 -10.84
C SER A 35 2.58 5.42 -10.08
N THR A 36 2.56 5.41 -8.74
CA THR A 36 3.50 6.19 -7.92
C THR A 36 4.89 5.53 -7.97
N LYS A 37 5.80 6.08 -8.78
CA LYS A 37 7.16 5.56 -8.96
C LYS A 37 8.17 6.29 -8.08
N ALA A 38 9.25 5.60 -7.73
CA ALA A 38 10.46 6.22 -7.22
C ALA A 38 11.13 7.10 -8.30
N ASN A 39 12.08 7.94 -7.89
CA ASN A 39 12.77 8.87 -8.80
C ASN A 39 13.48 8.18 -9.97
N ASP A 40 13.85 6.90 -9.83
CA ASP A 40 14.48 6.12 -10.89
C ASP A 40 13.49 5.52 -11.91
N GLY A 41 12.18 5.64 -11.65
CA GLY A 41 11.11 5.09 -12.48
C GLY A 41 11.00 3.56 -12.47
N ARG A 42 11.90 2.84 -11.79
CA ARG A 42 12.01 1.37 -11.87
C ARG A 42 11.09 0.69 -10.88
N ARG A 43 11.02 1.22 -9.65
CA ARG A 43 10.18 0.68 -8.58
C ARG A 43 8.99 1.57 -8.34
N SER A 44 7.83 0.95 -8.13
CA SER A 44 6.64 1.66 -7.64
C SER A 44 6.50 1.56 -6.13
N LEU A 45 5.62 2.39 -5.57
CA LEU A 45 5.21 2.29 -4.18
C LEU A 45 4.70 0.88 -3.83
N LEU A 46 4.01 0.23 -4.77
CA LEU A 46 3.57 -1.16 -4.62
C LEU A 46 4.75 -2.13 -4.41
N HIS A 47 5.82 -2.01 -5.19
CA HIS A 47 7.03 -2.84 -5.02
C HIS A 47 7.70 -2.60 -3.65
N PHE A 48 7.70 -1.36 -3.16
CA PHE A 48 8.21 -1.04 -1.83
C PHE A 48 7.36 -1.67 -0.71
N ILE A 49 6.04 -1.65 -0.85
CA ILE A 49 5.11 -2.24 0.11
C ILE A 49 5.26 -3.77 0.13
N GLU A 50 5.35 -4.40 -1.05
CA GLU A 50 5.61 -5.84 -1.19
C GLU A 50 6.90 -6.24 -0.48
N GLN A 51 8.01 -5.55 -0.74
CA GLN A 51 9.28 -5.84 -0.07
C GLN A 51 9.18 -5.65 1.46
N ALA A 52 8.51 -4.60 1.93
CA ALA A 52 8.31 -4.38 3.36
C ALA A 52 7.48 -5.49 4.03
N ILE A 53 6.51 -6.06 3.31
CA ILE A 53 5.72 -7.21 3.75
C ILE A 53 6.61 -8.47 3.82
N GLU A 54 7.40 -8.75 2.78
CA GLU A 54 8.30 -9.91 2.75
C GLU A 54 9.35 -9.88 3.88
N ASP A 55 9.88 -8.69 4.18
CA ASP A 55 10.93 -8.50 5.17
C ASP A 55 10.40 -8.52 6.62
N LYS A 56 9.20 -7.97 6.87
CA LYS A 56 8.73 -7.67 8.24
C LYS A 56 7.36 -8.24 8.61
N HIS A 57 6.53 -8.60 7.64
CA HIS A 57 5.14 -9.01 7.84
C HIS A 57 4.75 -10.18 6.93
N ARG A 58 5.56 -11.25 6.91
CA ARG A 58 5.36 -12.40 6.00
C ARG A 58 4.00 -13.07 6.14
N ASP A 59 3.37 -12.98 7.31
CA ASP A 59 2.00 -13.44 7.55
C ASP A 59 0.99 -12.80 6.60
N LEU A 60 1.23 -11.56 6.16
CA LEU A 60 0.39 -10.85 5.20
C LEU A 60 0.56 -11.33 3.75
N LEU A 61 1.55 -12.16 3.43
CA LEU A 61 1.71 -12.71 2.07
C LEU A 61 0.56 -13.66 1.70
N SER A 62 -0.05 -14.29 2.70
CA SER A 62 -1.22 -15.15 2.52
C SER A 62 -2.52 -14.38 2.32
N PHE A 63 -2.50 -13.04 2.41
CA PHE A 63 -3.70 -12.21 2.30
C PHE A 63 -4.45 -12.40 0.97
N SER A 64 -3.75 -12.67 -0.14
CA SER A 64 -4.39 -13.00 -1.42
C SER A 64 -5.30 -14.23 -1.33
N ASN A 65 -4.95 -15.18 -0.48
CA ASN A 65 -5.72 -16.41 -0.30
C ASN A 65 -7.05 -16.16 0.44
N GLU A 66 -7.22 -15.03 1.11
CA GLU A 66 -8.49 -14.65 1.75
C GLU A 66 -9.55 -14.21 0.73
N PHE A 67 -9.12 -13.84 -0.49
CA PHE A 67 -10.00 -13.38 -1.56
C PHE A 67 -10.21 -14.42 -2.67
N TYR A 68 -9.91 -15.69 -2.40
CA TYR A 68 -10.04 -16.76 -3.42
C TYR A 68 -11.45 -16.80 -4.06
N LEU A 69 -12.50 -16.57 -3.25
CA LEU A 69 -13.89 -16.51 -3.74
C LEU A 69 -14.18 -15.31 -4.66
N LEU A 70 -13.40 -14.23 -4.58
CA LEU A 70 -13.53 -13.08 -5.48
C LEU A 70 -12.76 -13.27 -6.78
N ALA A 71 -11.73 -14.11 -6.79
CA ALA A 71 -10.92 -14.39 -7.98
C ALA A 71 -11.63 -15.33 -8.97
N ASP A 72 -12.46 -16.26 -8.48
CA ASP A 72 -13.19 -17.23 -9.31
C ASP A 72 -14.41 -16.65 -10.06
N GLY A 73 -14.76 -15.38 -9.80
CA GLY A 73 -15.93 -14.70 -10.39
C GLY A 73 -15.64 -13.71 -11.52
N LEU A 74 -14.39 -13.68 -12.04
CA LEU A 74 -13.92 -12.75 -13.08
C LEU A 74 -13.48 -13.48 -14.35
#